data_AF-A0A3Q7H6N2-F1
#
_entry.id   AF-A0A3Q7H6N2-F1
#
_cell.length_a   1.000
_cell.length_b   1.000
_cell.length_c   1.000
_cell.angle_alpha   90.00
_cell.angle_beta   90.00
_cell.angle_gamma   90.00
#
_symmetry.space_group_name_H-M   'P 1'
#
loop_
_entity.id
_entity.type
_entity.pdbx_description
1 polymer ?
#
loop_
_entity_poly.entity_id
_entity_poly.type
_entity_poly.pdbx_seq_one_letter_code
_entity_poly.pdbx_strand_id
1 'polypeptide(L)'
;MDDNCFVSSPILRPQHPDNAFIDIKKIMTMIIKESGEIRMQFLSILINSVKKENQNVSPRSYVLGEEVLQESAVKIHPYLPKAVADLNISFKNYSKVVEYIWRKAMKYKAKVENAPQDLAPHASPKRVVSFLDHT
;
A
#
# COMPACT_ATOMS: atom_id res chain seq x y z
N MET A 1 17.18 51.21 17.15
CA MET A 1 16.01 51.65 16.38
C MET A 1 16.63 52.25 15.13
N ASP A 2 16.71 51.52 14.01
CA ASP A 2 15.57 50.89 13.35
C ASP A 2 15.91 49.50 12.76
N ASP A 3 14.99 48.56 12.97
CA ASP A 3 15.01 47.19 12.47
C ASP A 3 14.65 47.14 10.98
N ASN A 4 15.63 47.10 10.07
CA ASN A 4 15.35 46.64 8.71
C ASN A 4 16.62 46.30 7.90
N CYS A 5 17.06 45.04 7.96
CA CYS A 5 17.51 44.30 6.77
C CYS A 5 17.82 42.81 7.09
N PHE A 6 16.89 42.09 7.73
CA PHE A 6 16.94 40.61 7.78
C PHE A 6 16.36 39.98 6.49
N VAL A 7 16.39 40.69 5.36
CA VAL A 7 15.85 40.21 4.08
C VAL A 7 17.00 40.05 3.08
N SER A 8 17.99 39.25 3.44
CA SER A 8 19.02 38.77 2.49
C SER A 8 19.08 37.25 2.37
N SER A 9 18.10 36.52 2.90
CA SER A 9 17.92 35.12 2.55
C SER A 9 16.95 35.02 1.37
N PRO A 10 17.29 34.34 0.26
CA PRO A 10 16.36 34.07 -0.82
C PRO A 10 15.39 32.97 -0.36
N ILE A 11 14.56 33.28 0.63
CA ILE A 11 13.52 32.38 1.11
C ILE A 11 12.39 32.50 0.09
N LEU A 12 12.39 31.51 -0.81
CA LEU A 12 11.25 31.03 -1.57
C LEU A 12 10.68 32.04 -2.58
N ARG A 13 11.30 32.07 -3.77
CA ARG A 13 10.66 32.62 -4.98
C ARG A 13 9.28 31.95 -5.17
N PRO A 14 8.26 32.67 -5.68
CA PRO A 14 6.90 32.16 -5.89
C PRO A 14 6.80 31.23 -7.13
N GLN A 15 7.71 30.29 -7.25
CA GLN A 15 7.76 29.27 -8.28
C GLN A 15 7.99 27.93 -7.60
N HIS A 16 6.90 27.23 -7.25
CA HIS A 16 6.73 25.82 -7.60
C HIS A 16 5.50 25.20 -6.92
N PRO A 17 4.34 25.22 -7.60
CA PRO A 17 3.26 24.28 -7.32
C PRO A 17 3.67 22.82 -7.56
N ASP A 18 4.71 22.59 -8.38
CA ASP A 18 5.07 21.25 -8.88
C ASP A 18 6.17 20.57 -8.07
N ASN A 19 7.12 21.30 -7.47
CA ASN A 19 8.13 20.66 -6.62
C ASN A 19 7.52 20.08 -5.35
N ALA A 20 6.58 20.81 -4.72
CA ALA A 20 5.85 20.27 -3.58
C ALA A 20 5.10 18.98 -3.92
N PHE A 21 4.50 18.89 -5.12
CA PHE A 21 3.85 17.65 -5.58
C PHE A 21 4.86 16.51 -5.75
N ILE A 22 6.00 16.78 -6.40
CA ILE A 22 7.08 15.81 -6.59
C ILE A 22 7.63 15.33 -5.25
N ASP A 23 7.88 16.26 -4.32
CA ASP A 23 8.44 15.97 -3.01
C ASP A 23 7.46 15.16 -2.16
N ILE A 24 6.18 15.56 -2.11
CA ILE A 24 5.14 14.81 -1.40
C ILE A 24 5.02 13.40 -1.98
N LYS A 25 4.96 13.27 -3.32
CA LYS A 25 4.93 11.96 -3.97
C LYS A 25 6.13 11.12 -3.56
N LYS A 26 7.34 11.68 -3.67
CA LYS A 26 8.59 10.99 -3.36
C LYS A 26 8.61 10.51 -1.91
N ILE A 27 8.24 11.37 -0.96
CA ILE A 27 8.16 11.03 0.47
C ILE A 27 7.16 9.91 0.70
N MET A 28 5.95 10.00 0.14
CA MET A 28 4.92 8.96 0.28
C MET A 28 5.36 7.63 -0.32
N THR A 29 5.97 7.64 -1.52
CA THR A 29 6.55 6.45 -2.16
C THR A 29 7.67 5.84 -1.31
N MET A 30 8.58 6.65 -0.77
CA MET A 30 9.67 6.19 0.10
C MET A 30 9.14 5.52 1.36
N ILE A 31 8.15 6.12 2.03
CA ILE A 31 7.49 5.54 3.21
C ILE A 31 6.96 4.13 2.91
N ILE A 32 6.39 3.91 1.72
CA ILE A 32 5.88 2.59 1.34
C ILE A 32 7.03 1.63 1.04
N LYS A 33 8.01 2.04 0.23
CA LYS A 33 9.07 1.16 -0.26
C LYS A 33 10.04 0.74 0.84
N GLU A 34 10.41 1.67 1.71
CA GLU A 34 11.45 1.48 2.73
C GLU A 34 10.90 0.97 4.05
N SER A 35 9.57 1.03 4.27
CA SER A 35 8.96 0.45 5.46
C SER A 35 9.09 -1.08 5.46
N GLY A 36 9.35 -1.65 6.65
CA GLY A 36 9.24 -3.09 6.86
C GLY A 36 7.83 -3.58 6.53
N GLU A 37 6.83 -2.95 7.16
CA GLU A 37 5.41 -3.23 6.97
C GLU A 37 4.61 -1.96 6.66
N ILE A 38 3.65 -2.07 5.73
CA ILE A 38 2.75 -0.98 5.38
C ILE A 38 1.59 -0.96 6.38
N ARG A 39 1.41 0.17 7.07
CA ARG A 39 0.24 0.39 7.92
C ARG A 39 -1.04 0.42 7.08
N MET A 40 -2.00 -0.42 7.40
CA MET A 40 -3.28 -0.52 6.66
C MET A 40 -4.02 0.81 6.56
N GLN A 41 -4.03 1.61 7.62
CA GLN A 41 -4.67 2.94 7.61
C GLN A 41 -4.09 3.86 6.53
N PHE A 42 -2.76 3.83 6.33
CA PHE A 42 -2.11 4.63 5.29
C PHE A 42 -2.52 4.17 3.89
N LEU A 43 -2.56 2.85 3.68
CA LEU A 43 -3.01 2.27 2.42
C LEU A 43 -4.50 2.57 2.15
N SER A 44 -5.36 2.53 3.17
CA SER A 44 -6.77 2.91 3.04
C SER A 44 -6.95 4.37 2.62
N ILE A 45 -6.13 5.30 3.16
CA ILE A 45 -6.16 6.71 2.76
C ILE A 45 -5.78 6.86 1.28
N LEU A 46 -4.70 6.19 0.84
CA LEU A 46 -4.28 6.19 -0.56
C LEU A 46 -5.32 5.60 -1.52
N ILE A 47 -5.95 4.49 -1.14
CA ILE A 47 -6.99 3.86 -1.97
C ILE A 47 -8.23 4.77 -2.04
N ASN A 48 -8.63 5.38 -0.92
CA ASN A 48 -9.75 6.31 -0.89
C ASN A 48 -9.50 7.55 -1.76
N SER A 49 -8.27 8.07 -1.83
CA SER A 49 -7.97 9.24 -2.67
C SER A 49 -8.19 8.97 -4.17
N VAL A 50 -8.08 7.71 -4.60
CA VAL A 50 -8.23 7.27 -5.99
C VAL A 50 -9.58 6.62 -6.30
N LYS A 51 -10.62 6.89 -5.50
CA LYS A 51 -12.01 6.60 -5.91
C LYS A 51 -12.34 7.38 -7.17
N LYS A 52 -13.06 6.76 -8.12
CA LYS A 52 -13.43 7.40 -9.40
C LYS A 52 -14.20 8.71 -9.20
N GLU A 53 -15.02 8.80 -8.16
CA GLU A 53 -15.73 10.04 -7.81
C GLU A 53 -14.79 11.21 -7.46
N ASN A 54 -13.60 10.91 -6.90
CA ASN A 54 -12.62 11.91 -6.50
C ASN A 54 -11.83 12.50 -7.66
N GLN A 55 -11.90 11.88 -8.86
CA GLN A 55 -11.22 12.39 -10.04
C GLN A 55 -11.65 13.82 -10.39
N ASN A 56 -12.92 14.17 -10.16
CA ASN A 56 -13.46 15.51 -10.43
C ASN A 56 -13.52 16.39 -9.18
N VAL A 57 -13.62 15.81 -7.97
CA VAL A 57 -13.69 16.54 -6.70
C VAL A 57 -12.31 17.02 -6.23
N SER A 58 -11.28 16.20 -6.37
CA SER A 58 -9.90 16.54 -6.00
C SER A 58 -8.90 15.93 -6.99
N PRO A 59 -8.79 16.49 -8.21
CA PRO A 59 -7.99 15.90 -9.28
C PRO A 59 -6.51 15.72 -8.90
N ARG A 60 -5.90 16.70 -8.21
CA ARG A 60 -4.49 16.60 -7.78
C ARG A 60 -4.26 15.48 -6.77
N SER A 61 -5.17 15.29 -5.81
CA SER A 61 -5.07 14.20 -4.82
C SER A 61 -5.29 12.83 -5.45
N TYR A 62 -6.17 12.76 -6.44
CA TYR A 62 -6.41 11.55 -7.24
C TYR A 62 -5.13 11.17 -8.02
N VAL A 63 -4.53 12.10 -8.76
CA VAL A 63 -3.29 11.84 -9.51
C VAL A 63 -2.13 11.47 -8.57
N LEU A 64 -1.97 12.19 -7.46
CA LEU A 64 -0.94 11.87 -6.46
C LEU A 64 -1.08 10.43 -5.95
N GLY A 65 -2.30 10.02 -5.60
CA GLY A 65 -2.57 8.67 -5.13
C GLY A 65 -2.29 7.62 -6.20
N GLU A 66 -2.66 7.87 -7.46
CA GLU A 66 -2.37 6.96 -8.57
C GLU A 66 -0.87 6.77 -8.77
N GLU A 67 -0.09 7.86 -8.82
CA GLU A 67 1.35 7.80 -9.03
C GLU A 67 2.06 7.06 -7.87
N VAL A 68 1.70 7.35 -6.62
CA VAL A 68 2.27 6.66 -5.44
C VAL A 68 1.95 5.17 -5.46
N LEU A 69 0.70 4.79 -5.77
CA LEU A 69 0.28 3.40 -5.87
C LEU A 69 1.01 2.66 -6.99
N GLN A 70 1.18 3.32 -8.14
CA GLN A 70 1.90 2.74 -9.29
C GLN A 70 3.39 2.56 -8.99
N GLU A 71 4.05 3.59 -8.47
CA GLU A 71 5.49 3.54 -8.16
C GLU A 71 5.81 2.51 -7.07
N SER A 72 4.84 2.22 -6.19
CA SER A 72 4.98 1.32 -5.04
C SER A 72 4.27 -0.01 -5.22
N ALA A 73 3.81 -0.32 -6.43
CA ALA A 73 2.91 -1.45 -6.72
C ALA A 73 3.44 -2.79 -6.21
N VAL A 74 4.76 -3.03 -6.30
CA VAL A 74 5.39 -4.30 -5.86
C VAL A 74 5.20 -4.52 -4.36
N LYS A 75 5.41 -3.49 -3.54
CA LYS A 75 5.26 -3.59 -2.08
C LYS A 75 3.79 -3.62 -1.67
N ILE A 76 2.92 -2.89 -2.37
CA ILE A 76 1.49 -2.78 -2.06
C ILE A 76 0.71 -4.04 -2.44
N HIS A 77 1.13 -4.73 -3.51
CA HIS A 77 0.47 -5.89 -4.09
C HIS A 77 -0.09 -6.92 -3.08
N PRO A 78 0.68 -7.41 -2.08
CA PRO A 78 0.15 -8.37 -1.10
C PRO A 78 -0.88 -7.79 -0.12
N TYR A 79 -0.88 -6.47 0.10
CA TYR A 79 -1.77 -5.80 1.07
C TYR A 79 -3.07 -5.31 0.43
N LEU A 80 -3.05 -5.03 -0.88
CA LEU A 80 -4.15 -4.37 -1.58
C LEU A 80 -5.49 -5.14 -1.51
N PRO A 81 -5.55 -6.47 -1.69
CA PRO A 81 -6.82 -7.19 -1.62
C PRO A 81 -7.52 -7.05 -0.26
N LYS A 82 -6.74 -7.14 0.82
CA LYS A 82 -7.26 -6.95 2.19
C LYS A 82 -7.76 -5.51 2.37
N ALA A 83 -6.98 -4.52 1.96
CA ALA A 83 -7.37 -3.12 2.11
C ALA A 83 -8.65 -2.77 1.36
N VAL A 84 -8.83 -3.30 0.14
CA VAL A 84 -10.05 -3.10 -0.63
C VAL A 84 -11.25 -3.81 0.01
N ALA A 85 -11.05 -5.02 0.56
CA ALA A 85 -12.10 -5.75 1.26
C ALA A 85 -12.55 -5.01 2.54
N ASP A 86 -11.59 -4.50 3.33
CA ASP A 86 -11.86 -3.74 4.56
C ASP A 86 -12.64 -2.44 4.29
N LEU A 87 -12.46 -1.83 3.10
CA LEU A 87 -13.19 -0.64 2.68
C LEU A 87 -14.63 -0.94 2.20
N ASN A 88 -15.01 -2.20 2.05
CA ASN A 88 -16.33 -2.66 1.60
C ASN A 88 -16.84 -1.96 0.32
N ILE A 89 -15.93 -1.64 -0.59
CA ILE A 89 -16.22 -1.01 -1.88
C ILE A 89 -15.61 -1.89 -2.97
N SER A 90 -16.34 -2.09 -4.06
CA SER A 90 -15.84 -2.82 -5.23
C SER A 90 -14.54 -2.22 -5.77
N PHE A 91 -13.52 -3.05 -6.01
CA PHE A 91 -12.25 -2.60 -6.59
C PHE A 91 -12.43 -1.85 -7.92
N LYS A 92 -13.53 -2.12 -8.64
CA LYS A 92 -13.90 -1.47 -9.90
C LYS A 92 -14.31 0.00 -9.75
N ASN A 93 -14.57 0.47 -8.53
CA ASN A 93 -14.94 1.86 -8.25
C ASN A 93 -13.73 2.75 -7.96
N TYR A 94 -12.52 2.19 -7.95
CA TYR A 94 -11.26 2.92 -7.85
C TYR A 94 -10.60 3.08 -9.22
N SER A 95 -9.45 3.76 -9.24
CA SER A 95 -8.65 3.95 -10.44
C SER A 95 -8.26 2.64 -11.14
N LYS A 96 -7.92 2.74 -12.44
CA LYS A 96 -7.42 1.60 -13.22
C LYS A 96 -6.12 1.02 -12.62
N VAL A 97 -5.32 1.84 -11.94
CA VAL A 97 -4.12 1.41 -11.22
C VAL A 97 -4.49 0.44 -10.10
N VAL A 98 -5.46 0.79 -9.24
CA VAL A 98 -5.93 -0.11 -8.17
C VAL A 98 -6.50 -1.39 -8.75
N GLU A 99 -7.33 -1.29 -9.78
CA GLU A 99 -7.91 -2.46 -10.45
C GLU A 99 -6.83 -3.40 -11.01
N TYR A 100 -5.81 -2.86 -11.67
CA TYR A 100 -4.70 -3.64 -12.20
C TYR A 100 -3.91 -4.35 -11.10
N ILE A 101 -3.49 -3.61 -10.06
CA ILE A 101 -2.70 -4.17 -8.95
C ILE A 101 -3.53 -5.24 -8.22
N TRP A 102 -4.83 -5.01 -7.99
CA TRP A 102 -5.71 -5.95 -7.30
C TRP A 102 -5.87 -7.25 -8.10
N ARG A 103 -6.18 -7.15 -9.40
CA ARG A 103 -6.31 -8.32 -10.27
C ARG A 103 -4.99 -9.10 -10.33
N LYS A 104 -3.87 -8.39 -10.39
CA LYS A 104 -2.55 -8.99 -10.32
C LYS A 104 -2.39 -9.75 -9.00
N ALA A 105 -2.66 -9.12 -7.86
CA ALA A 105 -2.59 -9.75 -6.52
C ALA A 105 -3.40 -11.03 -6.39
N MET A 106 -4.65 -11.01 -6.83
CA MET A 106 -5.53 -12.17 -6.77
C MET A 106 -5.03 -13.33 -7.65
N LYS A 107 -4.47 -13.04 -8.83
CA LYS A 107 -3.87 -14.07 -9.70
C LYS A 107 -2.68 -14.77 -9.05
N TYR A 108 -1.80 -14.02 -8.35
CA TYR A 108 -0.68 -14.64 -7.63
C TYR A 108 -1.15 -15.47 -6.45
N LYS A 109 -2.13 -14.97 -5.68
CA LYS A 109 -2.72 -15.71 -4.55
C LYS A 109 -3.30 -17.06 -5.01
N ALA A 110 -4.08 -17.04 -6.10
CA ALA A 110 -4.63 -18.27 -6.68
C ALA A 110 -3.55 -19.25 -7.16
N LYS A 111 -2.45 -18.78 -7.75
CA LYS A 111 -1.36 -19.67 -8.18
C LYS A 111 -0.63 -20.34 -7.02
N VAL A 112 -0.42 -19.63 -5.91
CA VAL A 112 0.23 -20.18 -4.72
C VAL A 112 -0.66 -21.23 -4.04
N GLU A 113 -1.97 -20.99 -3.99
CA GLU A 113 -2.93 -21.92 -3.39
C GLU A 113 -3.17 -23.18 -4.24
N ASN A 114 -3.04 -23.06 -5.58
CA ASN A 114 -3.20 -24.18 -6.51
C ASN A 114 -1.89 -24.88 -6.90
N ALA A 115 -0.76 -24.58 -6.24
CA ALA A 115 0.49 -25.30 -6.45
C ALA A 115 0.37 -26.72 -5.86
N PRO A 116 0.84 -27.78 -6.57
CA PRO A 116 0.86 -29.13 -6.00
C PRO A 116 1.65 -29.13 -4.70
N GLN A 117 1.05 -29.63 -3.61
CA GLN A 117 1.78 -29.92 -2.38
C GLN A 117 2.67 -31.14 -2.62
N ASP A 118 3.81 -30.94 -3.28
CA ASP A 118 4.82 -31.98 -3.41
C ASP A 118 5.93 -31.75 -2.38
N LEU A 119 6.10 -32.76 -1.52
CA LEU A 119 7.16 -32.95 -0.52
C LEU A 119 7.09 -32.14 0.78
N ALA A 120 6.21 -32.57 1.69
CA ALA A 120 6.59 -32.77 3.08
C ALA A 120 6.20 -34.20 3.50
N PRO A 121 7.14 -35.06 3.96
CA PRO A 121 6.81 -36.39 4.42
C PRO A 121 5.97 -36.28 5.70
N HIS A 122 4.74 -36.74 5.56
CA HIS A 122 3.79 -37.08 6.61
C HIS A 122 4.38 -38.22 7.43
N ALA A 123 5.23 -37.88 8.40
CA ALA A 123 5.60 -38.79 9.47
C ALA A 123 4.61 -38.62 10.63
N SER A 124 3.54 -39.39 10.59
CA SER A 124 2.88 -39.93 11.78
C SER A 124 2.34 -41.27 11.36
N PRO A 125 2.61 -42.36 12.10
CA PRO A 125 1.59 -42.69 13.11
C PRO A 125 2.10 -43.54 14.30
N LYS A 126 1.52 -43.31 15.49
CA LYS A 126 0.64 -44.24 16.22
C LYS A 126 0.62 -43.91 17.71
N ARG A 127 -0.60 -43.66 18.21
CA ARG A 127 -0.98 -43.68 19.62
C ARG A 127 -0.79 -45.10 20.16
N VAL A 128 0.05 -45.25 21.18
CA VAL A 128 -0.08 -46.32 22.19
C VAL A 128 -0.36 -45.61 23.50
N VAL A 129 -1.50 -45.93 24.12
CA VAL A 129 -1.88 -45.45 25.45
C VAL A 129 -1.43 -46.48 26.49
N SER A 130 -1.32 -46.00 27.73
CA SER A 130 -1.19 -46.70 29.04
C SER A 130 0.26 -47.01 29.48
N PHE A 131 0.69 -46.82 30.74
CA PHE A 131 0.00 -46.83 32.04
C PHE A 131 0.65 -45.85 33.05
N LEU A 132 -0.07 -45.59 34.15
CA LEU A 132 0.42 -45.00 35.41
C LEU A 132 1.76 -45.62 35.86
N ASP A 133 2.62 -44.83 36.50
CA ASP A 133 3.03 -45.14 37.87
C ASP A 133 3.57 -43.91 38.63
N HIS A 134 3.22 -43.87 39.91
CA HIS A 134 3.66 -42.93 40.93
C HIS A 134 5.14 -43.10 41.26
N THR A 135 5.84 -42.01 41.53
CA THR A 135 6.58 -41.86 42.81
C THR A 135 6.78 -40.38 43.14
#